data_AF-A0A9Q1MX40-F1
#
_entry.id   AF-A0A9Q1MX40-F1
#
_cell.length_a   1.000
_cell.length_b   1.000
_cell.length_c   1.000
_cell.angle_alpha   90.00
_cell.angle_beta   90.00
_cell.angle_gamma   90.00
#
_symmetry.space_group_name_H-M   'P 1'
#
loop_
_entity.id
_entity.type
_entity.pdbx_description
1 polymer ?
#
loop_
_entity_poly.entity_id
_entity_poly.type
_entity_poly.pdbx_seq_one_letter_code
_entity_poly.pdbx_strand_id
1 'polypeptide(L)'
;MKDFLIGDRLGEGSFGIVYSGVIVPKNVNLDENVRKRGSSVKSLIADSRFKEKVILKQVKIGVQGAAECGEFEEWFNYRLSRAAPETCAGFLGSFVAEKTNSRYTKGEKWLVWKFEGDRDLGDYMKDRGFPLNIESVMFGRVLEGLESIKRNALIIKQIMRQIITSLKKIHDTGIVHRDVKPSNLVVTKKGQIKLIDFGAATDLRIGKNYVPDKGLLDPDYCPPELYVMPEETPKPPPEPVAALLSPVLWQAAAKTSLNWWHISPLMVD
;
A
#
# COMPACT_ATOMS: atom_id res chain seq x y z
N MET A 1 -27.82 -6.28 7.21
CA MET A 1 -26.62 -6.24 6.36
C MET A 1 -26.67 -4.95 5.54
N LYS A 2 -25.53 -4.33 5.19
CA LYS A 2 -25.51 -3.28 4.15
C LYS A 2 -25.27 -4.01 2.83
N ASP A 3 -26.06 -3.71 1.80
CA ASP A 3 -25.89 -4.33 0.49
C ASP A 3 -24.90 -3.50 -0.33
N PHE A 4 -24.02 -4.19 -1.07
CA PHE A 4 -22.99 -3.55 -1.89
C PHE A 4 -23.25 -3.85 -3.37
N LEU A 5 -23.14 -2.84 -4.22
CA LEU A 5 -23.06 -3.02 -5.65
C LEU A 5 -21.60 -2.92 -6.10
N ILE A 6 -21.13 -3.98 -6.75
CA ILE A 6 -19.80 -4.05 -7.33
C ILE A 6 -19.82 -3.33 -8.68
N GLY A 7 -18.89 -2.40 -8.86
CA GLY A 7 -18.69 -1.62 -10.07
C GLY A 7 -17.52 -2.13 -10.90
N ASP A 8 -16.82 -1.18 -11.54
CA ASP A 8 -15.71 -1.49 -12.44
C ASP A 8 -14.48 -2.00 -11.66
N ARG A 9 -13.73 -2.89 -12.30
CA ARG A 9 -12.44 -3.39 -11.82
C ARG A 9 -11.39 -2.27 -11.89
N LEU A 10 -10.76 -1.98 -10.76
CA LEU A 10 -9.74 -0.93 -10.64
C LEU A 10 -8.33 -1.49 -10.82
N GLY A 11 -8.08 -2.72 -10.38
CA GLY A 11 -6.75 -3.31 -10.45
C GLY A 11 -6.70 -4.78 -10.03
N GLU A 12 -5.54 -5.38 -10.24
CA GLU A 12 -5.24 -6.76 -9.85
C GLU A 12 -3.87 -6.80 -9.17
N GLY A 13 -3.82 -7.36 -7.96
CA GLY A 13 -2.58 -7.67 -7.27
C GLY A 13 -2.33 -9.18 -7.22
N SER A 14 -1.23 -9.58 -6.58
CA SER A 14 -0.81 -10.98 -6.46
C SER A 14 -1.84 -11.84 -5.71
N PHE A 15 -2.49 -11.27 -4.69
CA PHE A 15 -3.39 -12.02 -3.79
C PHE A 15 -4.87 -11.62 -3.88
N GLY A 16 -5.20 -10.59 -4.69
CA GLY A 16 -6.57 -10.10 -4.77
C GLY A 16 -6.84 -9.21 -5.98
N ILE A 17 -8.13 -8.97 -6.24
CA ILE A 17 -8.62 -8.09 -7.31
C ILE A 17 -9.40 -6.95 -6.66
N VAL A 18 -9.12 -5.71 -7.09
CA VAL A 18 -9.74 -4.51 -6.54
C VAL A 18 -10.83 -3.99 -7.47
N TYR A 19 -11.98 -3.68 -6.91
CA TYR A 19 -13.18 -3.16 -7.57
C TYR A 19 -13.63 -1.86 -6.92
N SER A 20 -14.19 -0.98 -7.73
CA SER A 20 -15.02 0.12 -7.23
C SER A 20 -16.40 -0.40 -6.85
N GLY A 21 -17.12 0.31 -5.98
CA GLY A 21 -18.50 -0.03 -5.68
C GLY A 21 -19.25 1.07 -4.93
N VAL A 22 -20.52 0.81 -4.64
CA VAL A 22 -21.38 1.72 -3.88
C VAL A 22 -22.18 0.97 -2.82
N ILE A 23 -22.42 1.63 -1.69
CA ILE A 23 -23.31 1.12 -0.65
C ILE A 23 -24.76 1.42 -1.05
N VAL A 24 -25.61 0.39 -1.01
CA VAL A 24 -27.04 0.52 -1.26
C VAL A 24 -27.77 0.78 0.06
N PRO A 25 -28.55 1.88 0.17
CA PRO A 25 -29.38 2.13 1.35
C PRO A 25 -30.45 1.05 1.51
N LYS A 26 -30.74 0.66 2.76
CA LYS A 26 -31.73 -0.39 3.10
C LYS A 26 -33.15 -0.16 2.56
N ASN A 27 -33.48 1.07 2.17
CA ASN A 27 -34.80 1.44 1.64
C ASN A 27 -34.91 1.28 0.11
N VAL A 28 -33.86 0.79 -0.56
CA VAL A 28 -33.85 0.61 -2.02
C VAL A 28 -33.89 -0.88 -2.34
N ASN A 29 -35.02 -1.36 -2.84
CA ASN A 29 -35.12 -2.72 -3.37
C ASN A 29 -34.49 -2.78 -4.77
N LEU A 30 -33.39 -3.53 -4.91
CA LEU A 30 -32.62 -3.66 -6.15
C LEU A 30 -33.34 -4.50 -7.21
N ASP A 31 -34.12 -5.51 -6.80
CA ASP A 31 -34.80 -6.43 -7.71
C ASP A 31 -35.93 -5.75 -8.51
N GLU A 32 -36.61 -4.76 -7.94
CA GLU A 32 -37.65 -4.02 -8.67
C GLU A 32 -37.08 -2.98 -9.64
N ASN A 33 -35.97 -2.32 -9.30
CA ASN A 33 -35.41 -1.24 -10.11
C ASN A 33 -34.59 -1.75 -11.31
N VAL A 34 -33.86 -2.85 -11.15
CA VAL A 34 -33.11 -3.49 -12.26
C VAL A 34 -34.06 -4.16 -13.27
N ARG A 35 -35.26 -4.59 -12.83
CA ARG A 35 -36.30 -5.14 -13.72
C ARG A 35 -37.16 -4.08 -14.41
N LYS A 36 -37.48 -2.95 -13.75
CA LYS A 36 -38.36 -1.89 -14.31
C LYS A 36 -37.64 -0.90 -15.23
N ARG A 37 -36.33 -0.73 -15.10
CA ARG A 37 -35.52 0.10 -16.00
C ARG A 37 -34.39 -0.79 -16.48
N GLY A 38 -34.19 -0.96 -17.78
CA GLY A 38 -33.02 -1.64 -18.37
C GLY A 38 -31.70 -0.89 -18.13
N SER A 39 -31.55 -0.28 -16.95
CA SER A 39 -30.48 0.59 -16.53
C SER A 39 -29.33 -0.26 -16.01
N SER A 40 -28.26 -0.35 -16.81
CA SER A 40 -27.00 -1.02 -16.45
C SER A 40 -26.51 -0.58 -15.08
N VAL A 41 -25.88 -1.49 -14.32
CA VAL A 41 -25.23 -1.23 -13.00
C VAL A 41 -24.40 0.06 -12.99
N LYS A 42 -23.79 0.42 -14.13
CA LYS A 42 -23.07 1.67 -14.37
C LYS A 42 -23.89 2.94 -14.11
N SER A 43 -25.18 2.94 -14.47
CA SER A 43 -26.07 4.10 -14.29
C SER A 43 -26.50 4.31 -12.84
N LEU A 44 -26.58 3.23 -12.04
CA LEU A 44 -26.87 3.29 -10.61
C LEU A 44 -25.66 3.80 -9.82
N ILE A 45 -24.44 3.40 -10.21
CA ILE A 45 -23.19 3.90 -9.62
C ILE A 45 -22.98 5.40 -9.91
N ALA A 46 -23.47 5.90 -11.05
CA ALA A 46 -23.40 7.31 -11.42
C ALA A 46 -24.49 8.18 -10.76
N ASP A 47 -25.50 7.56 -10.14
CA ASP A 47 -26.62 8.28 -9.54
C ASP A 47 -26.21 8.88 -8.18
N SER A 48 -26.30 10.22 -8.09
CA SER A 48 -26.01 11.05 -6.91
C SER A 48 -26.74 10.64 -5.60
N ARG A 49 -27.71 9.74 -5.69
CA ARG A 49 -28.42 9.13 -4.55
C ARG A 49 -27.63 8.02 -3.85
N PHE A 50 -26.68 7.37 -4.54
CA PHE A 50 -25.76 6.38 -3.95
C PHE A 50 -24.47 7.08 -3.51
N LYS A 51 -24.57 7.88 -2.44
CA LYS A 51 -23.51 8.83 -2.03
C LYS A 51 -22.24 8.19 -1.46
N GLU A 52 -22.31 6.95 -0.97
CA GLU A 52 -21.18 6.30 -0.31
C GLU A 52 -20.47 5.35 -1.27
N LYS A 53 -19.44 5.87 -1.96
CA LYS A 53 -18.50 5.08 -2.74
C LYS A 53 -17.63 4.23 -1.81
N VAL A 54 -17.35 3.00 -2.24
CA VAL A 54 -16.50 2.05 -1.54
C VAL A 54 -15.49 1.41 -2.50
N ILE A 55 -14.42 0.88 -1.92
CA ILE A 55 -13.44 0.04 -2.57
C ILE A 55 -13.63 -1.38 -2.04
N LEU A 56 -13.73 -2.35 -2.94
CA LEU A 56 -13.86 -3.77 -2.59
C LEU A 56 -12.64 -4.53 -3.10
N LYS A 57 -12.01 -5.34 -2.25
CA LYS A 57 -10.93 -6.26 -2.63
C LYS A 57 -11.42 -7.68 -2.48
N GLN A 58 -11.43 -8.41 -3.58
CA GLN A 58 -11.73 -9.83 -3.65
C GLN A 58 -10.45 -10.62 -3.44
N VAL A 59 -10.43 -11.56 -2.51
CA VAL A 59 -9.30 -12.49 -2.31
C VAL A 59 -9.36 -13.58 -3.38
N LYS A 60 -8.24 -13.84 -4.07
CA LYS A 60 -8.18 -14.86 -5.14
C LYS A 60 -8.32 -16.27 -4.56
N ILE A 61 -9.20 -17.08 -5.14
CA ILE A 61 -9.32 -18.51 -4.83
C ILE A 61 -8.29 -19.31 -5.63
N GLY A 62 -7.65 -20.30 -4.99
CA GLY A 62 -6.72 -21.23 -5.63
C GLY A 62 -5.27 -20.74 -5.71
N VAL A 63 -4.99 -19.50 -5.29
CA VAL A 63 -3.63 -18.98 -5.13
C VAL A 63 -3.13 -19.36 -3.74
N GLN A 64 -1.99 -20.06 -3.68
CA GLN A 64 -1.37 -20.46 -2.41
C GLN A 64 -1.05 -19.21 -1.56
N GLY A 65 -1.46 -19.23 -0.29
CA GLY A 65 -1.26 -18.12 0.65
C GLY A 65 -2.25 -16.95 0.53
N ALA A 66 -3.06 -16.84 -0.54
CA ALA A 66 -3.97 -15.70 -0.71
C ALA A 66 -5.03 -15.61 0.40
N ALA A 67 -5.55 -16.74 0.88
CA ALA A 67 -6.50 -16.78 1.99
C ALA A 67 -5.88 -16.27 3.30
N GLU A 68 -4.66 -16.72 3.63
CA GLU A 68 -3.92 -16.29 4.81
C GLU A 68 -3.57 -14.79 4.73
N CYS A 69 -3.08 -14.33 3.58
CA CYS A 69 -2.85 -12.90 3.33
C CYS A 69 -4.12 -12.08 3.55
N GLY A 70 -5.28 -12.55 3.07
CA GLY A 70 -6.57 -11.89 3.28
C GLY A 70 -7.05 -11.90 4.74
N GLU A 71 -6.65 -12.88 5.55
CA GLU A 71 -6.90 -12.90 7.00
C GLU A 71 -5.98 -11.96 7.77
N PHE A 72 -4.70 -11.92 7.42
CA PHE A 72 -3.76 -10.97 8.00
C PHE A 72 -4.16 -9.53 7.67
N GLU A 73 -4.46 -9.25 6.40
CA GLU A 73 -4.86 -7.93 5.94
C GLU A 73 -6.14 -7.45 6.64
N GLU A 74 -7.16 -8.32 6.77
CA GLU A 74 -8.36 -8.00 7.54
C GLU A 74 -8.02 -7.62 8.99
N TRP A 75 -7.20 -8.45 9.65
CA TRP A 75 -6.83 -8.23 11.04
C TRP A 75 -6.12 -6.89 11.24
N PHE A 76 -5.14 -6.57 10.38
CA PHE A 76 -4.41 -5.31 10.44
C PHE A 76 -5.36 -4.12 10.24
N ASN A 77 -6.27 -4.22 9.28
CA ASN A 77 -7.24 -3.16 9.01
C ASN A 77 -8.20 -2.93 10.18
N TYR A 78 -8.71 -3.99 10.84
CA TYR A 78 -9.52 -3.84 12.06
C TYR A 78 -8.74 -3.24 13.22
N ARG A 79 -7.47 -3.62 13.37
CA ARG A 79 -6.64 -3.11 14.47
C ARG A 79 -6.33 -1.64 14.27
N LEU A 80 -5.98 -1.25 13.05
CA LEU A 80 -5.64 0.13 12.70
C LEU A 80 -6.85 1.05 12.65
N SER A 81 -8.02 0.58 12.23
CA SER A 81 -9.24 1.39 12.25
C SER A 81 -9.64 1.82 13.67
N ARG A 82 -9.27 1.02 14.69
CA ARG A 82 -9.51 1.35 16.11
C ARG A 82 -8.39 2.19 16.71
N ALA A 83 -7.13 1.86 16.41
CA ALA A 83 -5.99 2.47 17.07
C ALA A 83 -5.49 3.76 16.38
N ALA A 84 -5.69 3.88 15.07
CA ALA A 84 -5.25 5.01 14.25
C ALA A 84 -6.25 5.31 13.10
N PRO A 85 -7.51 5.67 13.41
CA PRO A 85 -8.58 5.84 12.41
C PRO A 85 -8.30 6.89 11.33
N GLU A 86 -7.51 7.92 11.66
CA GLU A 86 -7.20 9.03 10.75
C GLU A 86 -6.04 8.73 9.78
N THR A 87 -5.22 7.70 10.04
CA THR A 87 -4.00 7.44 9.27
C THR A 87 -4.21 6.52 8.07
N CYS A 88 -5.18 5.62 8.17
CA CYS A 88 -5.45 4.61 7.17
C CYS A 88 -6.79 4.88 6.48
N ALA A 89 -6.99 4.29 5.30
CA ALA A 89 -8.31 4.28 4.68
C ALA A 89 -9.34 3.61 5.60
N GLY A 90 -10.52 4.22 5.71
CA GLY A 90 -11.57 3.73 6.61
C GLY A 90 -12.03 2.33 6.24
N PHE A 91 -11.67 1.33 7.03
CA PHE A 91 -12.10 -0.05 6.82
C PHE A 91 -13.54 -0.25 7.29
N LEU A 92 -14.39 -0.79 6.41
CA LEU A 92 -15.83 -0.99 6.68
C LEU A 92 -16.16 -2.42 7.12
N GLY A 93 -15.29 -3.38 6.81
CA GLY A 93 -15.42 -4.78 7.23
C GLY A 93 -15.14 -5.76 6.11
N SER A 94 -15.46 -7.02 6.37
CA SER A 94 -15.35 -8.12 5.42
C SER A 94 -16.66 -8.87 5.29
N PHE A 95 -16.84 -9.58 4.18
CA PHE A 95 -17.93 -10.53 4.01
C PHE A 95 -17.49 -11.70 3.14
N VAL A 96 -18.21 -12.81 3.25
CA VAL A 96 -18.03 -13.99 2.40
C VAL A 96 -19.23 -14.08 1.49
N ALA A 97 -18.98 -14.10 0.18
CA ALA A 97 -20.04 -14.25 -0.82
C ALA A 97 -20.02 -15.66 -1.41
N GLU A 98 -21.15 -16.35 -1.35
CA GLU A 98 -21.35 -17.63 -2.05
C GLU A 98 -22.02 -17.37 -3.40
N LYS A 99 -21.45 -17.92 -4.48
CA LYS A 99 -22.01 -17.80 -5.82
C LYS A 99 -23.16 -18.81 -5.94
N THR A 100 -24.40 -18.41 -5.64
CA THR A 100 -25.59 -19.23 -5.89
C THR A 100 -25.87 -19.33 -7.38
N ASN A 101 -25.18 -20.25 -8.06
CA ASN A 101 -25.59 -20.85 -9.33
C ASN A 101 -24.98 -22.27 -9.45
N SER A 102 -25.45 -23.14 -8.56
CA SER A 102 -25.50 -24.60 -8.71
C SER A 102 -24.22 -25.45 -8.55
N ARG A 103 -23.12 -24.94 -7.99
CA ARG A 103 -22.04 -25.79 -7.43
C ARG A 103 -21.42 -25.12 -6.20
N TYR A 104 -21.34 -25.86 -5.10
CA TYR A 104 -20.72 -25.43 -3.86
C TYR A 104 -19.24 -25.08 -4.10
N THR A 105 -18.89 -23.80 -3.97
CA THR A 105 -17.52 -23.36 -3.75
C THR A 105 -17.48 -22.55 -2.46
N LYS A 106 -16.49 -22.86 -1.62
CA LYS A 106 -16.10 -22.09 -0.43
C LYS A 106 -16.14 -20.60 -0.79
N GLY A 107 -17.00 -19.84 -0.13
CA GLY A 107 -17.30 -18.47 -0.54
C GLY A 107 -16.05 -17.59 -0.64
N GLU A 108 -16.07 -16.66 -1.58
CA GLU A 108 -14.98 -15.71 -1.80
C GLU A 108 -14.98 -14.68 -0.67
N LYS A 109 -13.83 -14.43 -0.06
CA LYS A 109 -13.67 -13.40 0.96
C LYS A 109 -13.49 -12.04 0.29
N TRP A 110 -14.31 -11.09 0.73
CA TRP A 110 -14.29 -9.71 0.28
C TRP A 110 -13.93 -8.80 1.46
N LEU A 111 -13.05 -7.85 1.20
CA LEU A 111 -12.69 -6.78 2.11
C LEU A 111 -13.21 -5.46 1.57
N VAL A 112 -13.71 -4.58 2.45
CA VAL A 112 -14.40 -3.34 2.04
C VAL A 112 -13.81 -2.14 2.76
N TRP A 113 -13.47 -1.11 2.00
CA TRP A 113 -13.00 0.18 2.50
C TRP A 113 -13.89 1.32 1.99
N LYS A 114 -13.91 2.41 2.75
CA LYS A 114 -14.44 3.69 2.33
C LYS A 114 -13.58 4.24 1.19
N PHE A 115 -14.24 4.83 0.20
CA PHE A 115 -13.54 5.58 -0.82
C PHE A 115 -13.00 6.89 -0.24
N GLU A 116 -11.68 7.07 -0.24
CA GLU A 116 -10.99 8.21 0.38
C GLU A 116 -10.58 9.30 -0.64
N GLY A 117 -10.21 8.90 -1.86
CA GLY A 117 -9.71 9.80 -2.90
C GLY A 117 -9.64 9.13 -4.27
N ASP A 118 -9.59 9.95 -5.31
CA ASP A 118 -9.57 9.50 -6.71
C ASP A 118 -8.15 9.18 -7.22
N ARG A 119 -7.09 9.62 -6.51
CA ARG A 119 -5.68 9.44 -6.90
C ARG A 119 -4.80 9.12 -5.69
N ASP A 120 -3.76 8.32 -5.92
CA ASP A 120 -2.66 8.16 -4.99
C ASP A 120 -1.53 9.17 -5.23
N LEU A 121 -0.60 9.28 -4.29
CA LEU A 121 0.54 10.20 -4.38
C LEU A 121 1.44 9.89 -5.57
N GLY A 122 1.56 8.61 -5.95
CA GLY A 122 2.33 8.17 -7.12
C GLY A 122 1.77 8.76 -8.41
N ASP A 123 0.45 8.78 -8.57
CA ASP A 123 -0.20 9.43 -9.70
C ASP A 123 0.08 10.93 -9.76
N TYR A 124 0.06 11.62 -8.62
CA TYR A 124 0.45 13.04 -8.57
C TYR A 124 1.92 13.26 -8.92
N MET A 125 2.81 12.34 -8.55
CA MET A 125 4.25 12.44 -8.83
C MET A 125 4.61 12.20 -10.29
N LYS A 126 3.78 11.44 -11.04
CA LYS A 126 3.98 11.21 -12.49
C LYS A 126 3.67 12.46 -13.32
N ASP A 127 2.81 13.33 -12.83
CA ASP A 127 2.48 14.58 -13.53
C ASP A 127 3.68 15.54 -13.53
N ARG A 128 3.97 16.15 -14.69
CA ARG A 128 5.05 17.15 -14.83
C ARG A 128 4.88 18.39 -13.93
N GLY A 129 3.67 18.61 -13.42
CA GLY A 129 3.35 19.72 -12.52
C GLY A 129 3.66 19.46 -11.05
N PHE A 130 4.22 18.31 -10.69
CA PHE A 130 4.59 18.00 -9.31
C PHE A 130 5.71 18.93 -8.80
N PRO A 131 5.61 19.50 -7.58
CA PRO A 131 4.56 19.30 -6.57
C PRO A 131 3.40 20.31 -6.62
N LEU A 132 3.37 21.26 -7.56
CA LEU A 132 2.32 22.29 -7.61
C LEU A 132 0.92 21.75 -7.92
N ASN A 133 0.82 20.64 -8.66
CA ASN A 133 -0.45 19.98 -9.01
C ASN A 133 -1.26 19.48 -7.80
N ILE A 134 -0.62 19.25 -6.66
CA ILE A 134 -1.28 18.77 -5.42
C ILE A 134 -1.54 19.90 -4.41
N GLU A 135 -1.04 21.11 -4.66
CA GLU A 135 -1.07 22.24 -3.72
C GLU A 135 -2.49 22.60 -3.27
N SER A 136 -3.40 22.80 -4.23
CA SER A 136 -4.78 23.19 -3.96
C SER A 136 -5.52 22.13 -3.15
N VAL A 137 -5.21 20.85 -3.37
CA VAL A 137 -5.79 19.73 -2.62
C VAL A 137 -5.23 19.70 -1.19
N MET A 138 -3.91 19.88 -1.04
CA MET A 138 -3.22 19.84 0.26
C MET A 138 -3.58 21.00 1.19
N PHE A 139 -3.74 22.20 0.64
CA PHE A 139 -3.95 23.43 1.41
C PHE A 139 -5.37 23.99 1.29
N GLY A 140 -6.21 23.43 0.42
CA GLY A 140 -7.54 23.97 0.09
C GLY A 140 -7.49 25.30 -0.69
N ARG A 141 -6.29 25.77 -1.04
CA ARG A 141 -6.02 27.04 -1.73
C ARG A 141 -4.64 27.01 -2.36
N VAL A 142 -4.41 27.95 -3.27
CA VAL A 142 -3.07 28.24 -3.82
C VAL A 142 -2.30 29.10 -2.83
N LEU A 143 -0.99 28.85 -2.66
CA LEU A 143 -0.15 29.66 -1.79
C LEU A 143 0.31 30.91 -2.56
N GLU A 144 -0.48 31.99 -2.48
CA GLU A 144 -0.16 33.28 -3.11
C GLU A 144 0.98 34.02 -2.39
N GLY A 145 1.68 34.89 -3.12
CA GLY A 145 2.75 35.75 -2.57
C GLY A 145 4.07 35.06 -2.24
N LEU A 146 4.22 33.78 -2.61
CA LEU A 146 5.45 33.01 -2.42
C LEU A 146 6.13 32.67 -3.75
N GLU A 147 7.46 32.74 -3.75
CA GLU A 147 8.29 32.25 -4.85
C GLU A 147 8.09 30.75 -5.06
N SER A 148 8.21 30.29 -6.31
CA SER A 148 7.97 28.90 -6.72
C SER A 148 8.77 27.88 -5.88
N ILE A 149 10.05 28.17 -5.62
CA ILE A 149 10.92 27.28 -4.83
C ILE A 149 10.39 27.11 -3.39
N LYS A 150 9.96 28.21 -2.75
CA LYS A 150 9.40 28.18 -1.39
C LYS A 150 8.08 27.42 -1.34
N ARG A 151 7.22 27.61 -2.34
CA ARG A 151 5.95 26.86 -2.47
C ARG A 151 6.20 25.36 -2.58
N ASN A 152 7.10 24.95 -3.47
CA ASN A 152 7.48 23.56 -3.64
C ASN A 152 7.98 22.94 -2.32
N ALA A 153 8.89 23.64 -1.63
CA ALA A 153 9.41 23.18 -0.34
C ALA A 153 8.30 23.02 0.72
N LEU A 154 7.33 23.94 0.78
CA LEU A 154 6.20 23.84 1.72
C LEU A 154 5.27 22.68 1.41
N ILE A 155 4.99 22.43 0.13
CA ILE A 155 4.14 21.31 -0.30
C ILE A 155 4.81 19.97 0.06
N ILE A 156 6.09 19.80 -0.30
CA ILE A 156 6.85 18.58 0.01
C ILE A 156 6.95 18.40 1.53
N LYS A 157 7.25 19.46 2.29
CA LYS A 157 7.29 19.43 3.75
C LYS A 157 5.95 18.97 4.33
N GLN A 158 4.84 19.44 3.77
CA GLN A 158 3.50 19.04 4.22
C GLN A 158 3.22 17.56 3.95
N ILE A 159 3.58 17.06 2.76
CA ILE A 159 3.45 15.65 2.39
C ILE A 159 4.26 14.78 3.36
N MET A 160 5.54 15.08 3.52
CA MET A 160 6.45 14.32 4.39
C MET A 160 5.99 14.33 5.84
N ARG A 161 5.53 15.48 6.35
CA ARG A 161 4.98 15.59 7.70
C ARG A 161 3.80 14.65 7.92
N GLN A 162 2.86 14.59 6.97
CA GLN A 162 1.70 13.70 7.08
C GLN A 162 2.13 12.23 7.07
N ILE A 163 3.01 11.83 6.14
CA ILE A 163 3.50 10.45 6.02
C ILE A 163 4.20 10.03 7.32
N ILE A 164 5.17 10.82 7.80
CA ILE A 164 5.93 10.51 9.03
C ILE A 164 5.00 10.44 10.25
N THR A 165 4.02 11.34 10.35
CA THR A 165 3.05 11.33 11.45
C THR A 165 2.17 10.08 11.42
N SER A 166 1.70 9.68 10.23
CA SER A 166 0.91 8.46 10.06
C SER A 166 1.72 7.20 10.39
N LEU A 167 2.96 7.11 9.90
CA LEU A 167 3.85 5.99 10.21
C LEU A 167 4.17 5.91 11.70
N LYS A 168 4.48 7.03 12.36
CA LYS A 168 4.70 7.06 13.81
C LYS A 168 3.50 6.47 14.56
N LYS A 169 2.28 6.93 14.26
CA LYS A 169 1.05 6.41 14.90
C LYS A 169 0.87 4.91 14.71
N ILE A 170 1.16 4.40 13.51
CA ILE A 170 1.09 2.96 13.23
C ILE A 170 2.20 2.21 14.00
N HIS A 171 3.42 2.74 14.05
CA HIS A 171 4.52 2.12 14.76
C HIS A 171 4.32 2.11 16.28
N ASP A 172 3.72 3.16 16.85
CA ASP A 172 3.36 3.26 18.29
C ASP A 172 2.41 2.13 18.73
N THR A 173 1.76 1.48 17.77
CA THR A 173 0.88 0.34 18.02
C THR A 173 1.56 -1.03 17.85
N GLY A 174 2.80 -1.06 17.36
CA GLY A 174 3.57 -2.28 17.11
C GLY A 174 3.43 -2.86 15.69
N ILE A 175 2.59 -2.26 14.84
CA ILE A 175 2.48 -2.64 13.43
C ILE A 175 3.56 -1.92 12.62
N VAL A 176 4.17 -2.62 11.69
CA VAL A 176 5.03 -2.06 10.64
C VAL A 176 4.41 -2.37 9.28
N HIS A 177 4.28 -1.35 8.42
CA HIS A 177 3.61 -1.48 7.13
C HIS A 177 4.41 -2.27 6.09
N ARG A 178 5.74 -2.11 6.08
CA ARG A 178 6.72 -2.75 5.17
C ARG A 178 6.61 -2.49 3.67
N ASP A 179 5.54 -1.90 3.17
CA ASP A 179 5.34 -1.55 1.76
C ASP A 179 4.89 -0.09 1.59
N VAL A 180 5.70 0.84 2.11
CA VAL A 180 5.40 2.28 2.04
C VAL A 180 5.96 2.84 0.73
N LYS A 181 5.07 3.12 -0.21
CA LYS A 181 5.40 3.70 -1.52
C LYS A 181 4.31 4.69 -1.97
N PRO A 182 4.59 5.59 -2.92
CA PRO A 182 3.63 6.60 -3.37
C PRO A 182 2.27 6.02 -3.83
N SER A 183 2.25 4.83 -4.43
CA SER A 183 1.02 4.16 -4.84
C SER A 183 0.17 3.62 -3.67
N ASN A 184 0.76 3.46 -2.48
CA ASN A 184 0.05 3.06 -1.26
C ASN A 184 -0.35 4.25 -0.37
N LEU A 185 -0.31 5.47 -0.92
CA LEU A 185 -0.64 6.72 -0.22
C LEU A 185 -1.76 7.44 -0.95
N VAL A 186 -3.01 7.23 -0.52
CA VAL A 186 -4.18 7.88 -1.12
C VAL A 186 -4.30 9.32 -0.63
N VAL A 187 -4.50 10.25 -1.56
CA VAL A 187 -4.72 11.66 -1.26
C VAL A 187 -6.22 11.92 -1.23
N THR A 188 -6.73 12.27 -0.06
CA THR A 188 -8.16 12.58 0.11
C THR A 188 -8.52 13.93 -0.48
N LYS A 189 -9.81 14.14 -0.77
CA LYS A 189 -10.35 15.45 -1.19
C LYS A 189 -10.17 16.57 -0.17
N LYS A 190 -9.82 16.22 1.07
CA LYS A 190 -9.55 17.15 2.17
C LYS A 190 -8.05 17.44 2.35
N GLY A 191 -7.18 16.97 1.45
CA GLY A 191 -5.73 17.18 1.55
C GLY A 191 -5.03 16.30 2.58
N GLN A 192 -5.72 15.28 3.11
CA GLN A 192 -5.11 14.28 3.99
C GLN A 192 -4.49 13.14 3.17
N ILE A 193 -3.34 12.64 3.59
CA ILE A 193 -2.72 11.41 3.06
C ILE A 193 -3.10 10.23 3.96
N LYS A 194 -3.64 9.18 3.35
CA LYS A 194 -4.02 7.94 4.04
C LYS A 194 -3.29 6.74 3.47
N LEU A 195 -2.77 5.91 4.37
CA LEU A 195 -2.13 4.63 4.03
C LEU A 195 -3.16 3.59 3.61
N ILE A 196 -2.82 2.82 2.59
CA ILE A 196 -3.57 1.67 2.09
C ILE A 196 -2.64 0.46 1.92
N ASP A 197 -3.23 -0.70 1.68
CA ASP A 197 -2.55 -1.97 1.42
C ASP A 197 -1.67 -2.49 2.57
N PHE A 198 -2.33 -3.13 3.54
CA PHE A 198 -1.66 -3.78 4.68
C PHE A 198 -1.35 -5.27 4.41
N GLY A 199 -1.33 -5.71 3.15
CA GLY A 199 -1.06 -7.11 2.79
C GLY A 199 0.34 -7.59 3.22
N ALA A 200 1.32 -6.67 3.21
CA ALA A 200 2.68 -6.94 3.66
C ALA A 200 2.93 -6.54 5.13
N ALA A 201 1.96 -6.00 5.85
CA ALA A 201 2.19 -5.49 7.20
C ALA A 201 2.54 -6.62 8.20
N THR A 202 3.22 -6.28 9.28
CA THR A 202 3.54 -7.20 10.38
C THR A 202 3.28 -6.55 11.73
N ASP A 203 2.87 -7.33 12.74
CA ASP A 203 2.82 -6.87 14.13
C ASP A 203 4.01 -7.46 14.89
N LEU A 204 4.94 -6.60 15.32
CA LEU A 204 6.16 -6.99 16.01
C LEU A 204 5.94 -7.36 17.47
N ARG A 205 4.80 -7.01 18.08
CA ARG A 205 4.51 -7.31 19.49
C ARG A 205 4.01 -8.73 19.68
N ILE A 206 3.18 -9.19 18.73
CA ILE A 206 2.56 -10.52 18.79
C ILE A 206 3.07 -11.49 17.71
N GLY A 207 3.99 -11.04 16.85
CA GLY A 207 4.58 -11.86 15.78
C GLY A 207 3.62 -12.20 14.64
N LYS A 208 2.59 -11.37 14.39
CA LYS A 208 1.58 -11.66 13.35
C LYS A 208 2.09 -11.26 11.97
N ASN A 209 1.98 -12.17 10.99
CA ASN A 209 2.56 -12.04 9.65
C ASN A 209 4.08 -11.70 9.68
N TYR A 210 4.74 -12.12 10.75
CA TYR A 210 6.18 -11.98 10.93
C TYR A 210 6.83 -13.27 10.47
N VAL A 211 7.63 -13.19 9.41
CA VAL A 211 8.47 -14.29 8.94
C VAL A 211 9.90 -13.80 9.08
N PRO A 212 10.66 -14.32 10.06
CA PRO A 212 12.10 -14.10 10.11
C PRO A 212 12.70 -14.51 8.75
N ASP A 213 13.61 -13.70 8.22
CA ASP A 213 14.39 -14.00 7.00
C ASP A 213 13.63 -13.98 5.65
N LYS A 214 12.35 -13.59 5.61
CA LYS A 214 11.64 -13.27 4.35
C LYS A 214 11.19 -11.81 4.33
N GLY A 215 11.95 -10.98 3.63
CA GLY A 215 11.51 -9.65 3.25
C GLY A 215 10.49 -9.72 2.12
N LEU A 216 9.18 -9.63 2.42
CA LEU A 216 8.23 -9.12 1.42
C LEU A 216 8.57 -7.64 1.21
N LEU A 217 9.44 -7.34 0.26
CA LEU A 217 9.97 -5.99 0.05
C LEU A 217 9.85 -5.61 -1.43
N ASP A 218 9.39 -4.39 -1.68
CA ASP A 218 9.34 -3.80 -3.02
C ASP A 218 10.77 -3.41 -3.45
N PRO A 219 11.26 -3.87 -4.62
CA PRO A 219 12.65 -3.64 -5.04
C PRO A 219 13.07 -2.17 -5.08
N ASP A 220 12.14 -1.26 -5.38
CA ASP A 220 12.45 0.17 -5.57
C ASP A 220 12.53 0.95 -4.24
N TYR A 221 11.99 0.39 -3.16
CA TYR A 221 11.84 1.07 -1.85
C TYR A 221 12.49 0.30 -0.69
N CYS A 222 13.15 -0.82 -0.99
CA CYS A 222 13.90 -1.63 -0.05
C CYS A 222 15.27 -1.01 0.24
N PRO A 223 15.73 -0.98 1.50
CA PRO A 223 17.14 -0.69 1.81
C PRO A 223 18.07 -1.60 0.99
N PRO A 224 19.09 -1.06 0.29
CA PRO A 224 19.91 -1.82 -0.65
C PRO A 224 20.65 -3.01 -0.01
N GLU A 225 20.96 -2.93 1.28
CA GLU A 225 21.59 -4.02 2.04
C GLU A 225 20.73 -5.30 2.11
N LEU A 226 19.41 -5.19 1.97
CA LEU A 226 18.49 -6.33 1.92
C LEU A 226 18.32 -6.89 0.50
N TYR A 227 18.87 -6.22 -0.53
CA TYR A 227 18.82 -6.64 -1.93
C TYR A 227 20.21 -7.07 -2.48
N VAL A 228 21.29 -6.45 -2.00
CA VAL A 228 22.62 -6.52 -2.60
C VAL A 228 23.53 -7.58 -1.95
N MET A 229 23.16 -8.18 -0.82
CA MET A 229 23.94 -9.27 -0.23
C MET A 229 23.31 -10.62 -0.56
N PRO A 230 23.96 -11.47 -1.39
CA PRO A 230 23.58 -12.87 -1.47
C PRO A 230 23.59 -13.45 -0.05
N GLU A 231 22.60 -14.28 0.31
CA GLU A 231 22.64 -15.05 1.57
C GLU A 231 23.91 -15.92 1.67
N GLU A 232 24.55 -16.18 0.53
CA GLU A 232 25.86 -16.81 0.37
C GLU A 232 27.03 -15.82 0.35
N THR A 233 26.92 -14.63 0.96
CA THR A 233 28.11 -13.77 1.10
C THR A 233 29.13 -14.55 1.93
N PRO A 234 30.30 -14.93 1.37
CA PRO A 234 31.27 -15.73 2.12
C PRO A 234 31.66 -14.92 3.35
N LYS A 235 31.45 -15.49 4.54
CA LYS A 235 32.01 -14.90 5.75
C LYS A 235 33.52 -14.78 5.52
N PRO A 236 34.15 -13.62 5.78
CA PRO A 236 35.58 -13.52 5.63
C PRO A 236 36.23 -14.61 6.49
N PRO A 237 37.22 -15.34 5.96
CA PRO A 237 37.90 -16.36 6.75
C PRO A 237 38.55 -15.69 7.96
N PRO A 238 38.81 -16.43 9.06
CA PRO A 238 39.40 -15.86 10.28
C PRO A 238 40.63 -14.99 9.98
N GLU A 239 40.86 -13.95 10.80
CA GLU A 239 41.88 -12.90 10.57
C GLU A 239 43.24 -13.38 10.02
N PRO A 240 43.83 -14.51 10.48
CA PRO A 240 45.11 -14.97 9.93
C PRO A 240 45.04 -15.31 8.44
N VAL A 241 43.91 -15.87 8.00
CA VAL A 241 43.67 -16.32 6.62
C VAL A 241 43.25 -15.14 5.75
N ALA A 242 42.42 -14.24 6.27
CA ALA A 242 42.03 -13.03 5.56
C ALA A 242 43.23 -12.11 5.30
N ALA A 243 44.11 -11.93 6.30
CA ALA A 243 45.34 -11.15 6.15
C ALA A 243 46.26 -11.75 5.09
N LEU A 244 46.42 -13.08 5.07
CA LEU A 244 47.26 -13.80 4.12
C LEU A 244 46.75 -13.69 2.67
N LEU A 245 45.43 -13.77 2.47
CA LEU A 245 44.80 -13.76 1.14
C LEU A 245 44.52 -12.35 0.60
N SER A 246 44.52 -11.34 1.47
CA SER A 246 44.22 -9.95 1.12
C SER A 246 45.04 -9.40 -0.06
N PRO A 247 46.37 -9.63 -0.17
CA PRO A 247 47.15 -9.03 -1.25
C PRO A 247 46.88 -9.70 -2.61
N VAL A 248 46.57 -11.01 -2.58
CA VAL A 248 46.25 -11.81 -3.78
C VAL A 248 44.87 -11.44 -4.31
N LEU A 249 43.88 -11.30 -3.43
CA LEU A 249 42.53 -10.85 -3.79
C LEU A 249 42.55 -9.42 -4.33
N TRP A 250 43.36 -8.53 -3.75
CA TRP A 250 43.54 -7.16 -4.22
C TRP A 250 44.14 -7.10 -5.64
N GLN A 251 45.17 -7.91 -5.92
CA GLN A 251 45.74 -8.00 -7.26
C GLN A 251 44.80 -8.65 -8.29
N ALA A 252 43.95 -9.59 -7.86
CA ALA A 252 42.96 -10.22 -8.74
C ALA A 252 41.82 -9.26 -9.10
N ALA A 253 41.32 -8.47 -8.13
CA ALA A 253 40.25 -7.50 -8.33
C ALA A 253 40.70 -6.25 -9.11
N ALA A 254 41.97 -5.85 -9.00
CA ALA A 254 42.52 -4.69 -9.70
C ALA A 254 42.58 -4.84 -11.24
N LYS A 255 42.42 -6.05 -11.78
CA LYS A 255 42.45 -6.32 -13.24
C LYS A 255 41.10 -6.21 -13.94
N THR A 256 40.00 -6.12 -13.20
CA THR A 256 38.65 -5.89 -13.77
C THR A 256 38.27 -4.42 -13.59
N SER A 257 38.44 -3.63 -14.66
CA SER A 257 38.00 -2.24 -14.70
C SER A 257 36.47 -2.15 -14.66
N LEU A 258 35.93 -1.78 -13.50
CA LEU A 258 34.78 -0.89 -13.23
C LEU A 258 34.08 -1.37 -11.96
N ASN A 259 34.28 -0.65 -10.86
CA ASN A 259 33.23 -0.19 -9.93
C ASN A 259 33.92 0.46 -8.71
N TRP A 260 34.09 1.77 -8.78
CA TRP A 260 34.69 2.62 -7.73
C TRP A 260 33.82 2.77 -6.46
N TRP A 261 32.84 1.89 -6.23
CA TRP A 261 31.90 1.99 -5.10
C TRP A 261 32.11 0.95 -3.99
N HIS A 262 33.13 0.08 -4.10
CA HIS A 262 33.34 -1.04 -3.15
C HIS A 262 34.58 -0.91 -2.25
N ILE A 263 35.17 0.28 -2.10
CA ILE A 263 36.31 0.49 -1.19
C ILE A 263 36.00 1.61 -0.19
N SER A 264 35.22 1.28 0.84
CA SER A 264 35.34 1.72 2.25
C SER A 264 34.04 1.34 2.99
N PRO A 265 34.11 0.56 4.09
CA PRO A 265 34.54 1.15 5.37
C PRO A 265 35.27 0.14 6.27
N LEU A 266 36.60 0.05 6.22
CA LEU A 266 37.38 -0.72 7.20
C LEU A 266 38.71 -0.05 7.60
N MET A 267 38.84 1.26 7.44
CA MET A 267 39.96 2.02 8.03
C MET A 267 39.45 3.31 8.67
N VAL A 268 38.71 3.16 9.77
CA VAL A 268 38.70 4.10 10.89
C VAL A 268 38.62 3.26 12.15
N ASP A 269 39.79 2.84 12.62
CA ASP A 269 40.28 2.90 14.01
C ASP A 269 41.68 2.29 14.08
#